data_AF-B7PK78-F1
#
_entry.id   AF-B7PK78-F1
#
_cell.length_a   1.000
_cell.length_b   1.000
_cell.length_c   1.000
_cell.angle_alpha   90.00
_cell.angle_beta   90.00
_cell.angle_gamma   90.00
#
_symmetry.space_group_name_H-M   'P 1'
#
loop_
_entity.id
_entity.type
_entity.pdbx_description
1 polymer ?
#
loop_
_entity_poly.entity_id
_entity_poly.type
_entity_poly.pdbx_seq_one_letter_code
_entity_poly.pdbx_strand_id
1 'polypeptide(L)' 'YRVVPQGRVYGGEEARLGAFPWMVSINHGRTSKCGGAIISATEVLTAAHCVQ' A
#
# COMPACT_ATOMS: atom_id res chain seq x y z
N TYR A 1 -16.48 -6.18 20.92
CA TYR A 1 -16.02 -4.92 20.29
C TYR A 1 -14.68 -5.17 19.63
N ARG A 2 -14.60 -5.05 18.30
CA ARG A 2 -13.35 -5.27 17.55
C ARG A 2 -12.57 -3.96 17.60
N VAL A 3 -11.50 -3.91 18.38
CA VAL A 3 -10.56 -2.80 18.34
C VAL A 3 -9.87 -2.90 16.97
N VAL A 4 -10.30 -2.09 16.01
CA VAL A 4 -9.52 -1.85 14.81
C VAL A 4 -8.34 -1.01 15.29
N PRO A 5 -7.09 -1.50 15.27
CA PRO A 5 -5.96 -0.68 15.65
C PRO A 5 -6.04 0.60 14.82
N GLN A 6 -5.79 1.78 15.41
CA GLN A 6 -5.64 3.00 14.60
C GLN A 6 -4.66 2.67 13.47
N GLY A 7 -5.17 2.67 12.24
CA GLY A 7 -4.36 2.34 11.08
C GLY A 7 -3.16 3.28 10.99
N ARG A 8 -2.10 2.85 10.30
CA ARG A 8 -0.90 3.70 10.11
C ARG A 8 -1.17 4.97 9.29
N VAL A 9 -2.40 5.16 8.79
CA VAL A 9 -2.86 6.31 8.02
C VAL A 9 -3.58 7.27 8.96
N TYR A 10 -2.99 8.43 9.22
CA TYR A 10 -3.57 9.45 10.08
C TYR A 10 -4.87 10.02 9.49
N GLY A 11 -5.95 10.03 10.28
CA GLY A 11 -7.27 10.49 9.83
C GLY A 11 -7.88 9.65 8.69
N GLY A 12 -7.33 8.45 8.44
CA GLY A 12 -7.76 7.59 7.35
C GLY A 12 -9.10 6.89 7.64
N GLU A 13 -9.79 6.55 6.57
CA GLU A 13 -10.94 5.66 6.55
C GLU A 13 -10.70 4.50 5.58
N GLU A 14 -11.55 3.48 5.65
CA GLU A 14 -11.45 2.33 4.74
C GLU A 14 -11.76 2.75 3.30
N ALA A 15 -10.83 2.45 2.39
CA ALA A 15 -11.03 2.71 0.96
C ALA A 15 -12.07 1.74 0.39
N ARG A 16 -12.96 2.25 -0.48
CA ARG A 16 -13.84 1.39 -1.28
C ARG A 16 -12.99 0.50 -2.20
N LEU A 17 -13.47 -0.71 -2.46
CA LEU A 17 -12.81 -1.62 -3.40
C LEU A 17 -12.62 -0.94 -4.75
N GLY A 18 -11.37 -0.93 -5.25
CA GLY A 18 -11.02 -0.31 -6.53
C GLY A 18 -10.97 1.23 -6.53
N ALA A 19 -11.09 1.90 -5.38
CA ALA A 19 -11.00 3.37 -5.33
C ALA A 19 -9.63 3.92 -5.78
N PHE A 20 -8.57 3.13 -5.57
CA PHE A 20 -7.19 3.48 -5.93
C PHE A 20 -6.58 2.32 -6.73
N PRO A 21 -6.97 2.12 -8.00
CA PRO A 21 -6.60 0.93 -8.77
C PRO A 21 -5.10 0.83 -9.07
N TRP A 22 -4.36 1.94 -8.97
CA TRP A 22 -2.91 1.96 -9.08
C TRP A 22 -2.17 1.51 -7.81
N MET A 23 -2.85 1.40 -6.66
CA MET A 23 -2.21 1.07 -5.39
C MET A 23 -1.70 -0.38 -5.38
N VAL A 24 -0.43 -0.57 -5.02
CA VAL A 24 0.17 -1.90 -4.86
C VAL A 24 0.79 -2.10 -3.48
N SER A 25 0.81 -3.35 -3.02
CA SER A 25 1.50 -3.80 -1.81
C SER A 25 2.83 -4.44 -2.18
N ILE A 26 3.94 -3.89 -1.69
CA ILE A 26 5.28 -4.43 -1.90
C ILE A 26 5.65 -5.26 -0.65
N ASN A 27 5.74 -6.57 -0.84
CA ASN A 27 5.94 -7.54 0.23
C ASN A 27 7.35 -8.12 0.20
N HIS A 28 8.00 -8.18 1.36
CA HIS A 28 9.22 -8.98 1.55
C HIS A 28 8.83 -10.25 2.31
N GLY A 29 8.73 -11.38 1.59
CA GLY A 29 8.15 -12.61 2.13
C GLY A 29 6.66 -12.47 2.41
N ARG A 30 6.22 -12.77 3.66
CA ARG A 30 4.81 -12.73 4.05
C ARG A 30 4.34 -11.38 4.62
N THR A 31 5.24 -10.39 4.73
CA THR A 31 4.92 -9.11 5.37
C THR A 31 4.98 -7.97 4.36
N SER A 32 3.88 -7.21 4.27
CA SER A 32 3.85 -5.96 3.52
C SER A 32 4.76 -4.93 4.18
N LYS A 33 5.78 -4.49 3.43
CA LYS A 33 6.73 -3.47 3.91
C LYS A 33 6.39 -2.08 3.38
N CYS A 34 6.06 -1.97 2.10
CA CYS A 34 5.90 -0.70 1.41
C CYS A 34 4.67 -0.67 0.50
N GLY A 35 4.30 0.55 0.08
CA GLY A 35 3.36 0.77 -1.01
C GLY A 35 4.07 1.17 -2.31
N GLY A 36 3.30 1.23 -3.38
CA GLY A 36 3.71 1.79 -4.67
C GLY A 36 2.52 2.15 -5.54
N ALA A 37 2.80 2.69 -6.73
CA ALA A 37 1.80 3.03 -7.73
C ALA A 37 2.15 2.43 -9.10
N ILE A 38 1.18 1.80 -9.76
CA ILE A 38 1.30 1.38 -11.16
C ILE A 38 1.38 2.64 -12.04
N ILE A 39 2.46 2.77 -12.81
CA ILE A 39 2.68 3.92 -13.71
C ILE A 39 2.69 3.53 -15.19
N SER A 40 2.88 2.24 -15.51
CA SER A 40 2.79 1.70 -16.86
C SER A 40 2.38 0.21 -16.81
N ALA A 41 2.30 -0.43 -17.97
CA ALA A 41 1.96 -1.85 -18.07
C ALA A 41 2.95 -2.77 -17.35
N THR A 42 4.19 -2.32 -17.14
CA THR A 42 5.29 -3.14 -16.58
C THR A 42 6.06 -2.46 -15.46
N GLU A 43 5.66 -1.26 -15.02
CA GLU A 43 6.43 -0.46 -14.05
C GLU A 43 5.58 -0.02 -12.87
N VAL A 44 6.19 -0.10 -11.69
CA VAL A 44 5.67 0.40 -10.42
C VAL A 44 6.64 1.43 -9.86
N LEU A 45 6.13 2.60 -9.50
CA LEU A 45 6.86 3.62 -8.76
C LEU A 45 6.76 3.34 -7.25
N THR A 46 7.89 3.41 -6.54
CA THR A 46 7.98 3.25 -5.09
C THR A 46 9.12 4.10 -4.50
N ALA A 47 9.24 4.14 -3.18
CA ALA A 47 10.37 4.80 -2.53
C ALA A 47 11.65 3.97 -2.70
N ALA A 48 12.79 4.62 -2.94
CA ALA A 48 14.07 3.93 -3.17
C ALA A 48 14.45 2.97 -2.03
N HIS A 49 14.26 3.38 -0.77
CA HIS A 49 14.57 2.54 0.40
C HIS A 49 13.67 1.30 0.55
N CYS A 50 12.60 1.18 -0.25
CA CYS A 50 11.76 -0.01 -0.27
C CYS A 50 12.38 -1.15 -1.08
N VAL A 51 13.42 -0.87 -1.87
CA VAL A 51 14.10 -1.82 -2.79
C VAL A 51 15.62 -1.80 -2.67
N GLN A 52 16.16 -1.08 -1.68
CA GLN A 52 17.60 -0.94 -1.42
C GLN A 52 18.07 -1.85 -0.29
#